data_AF-A0A662E328-F1
#
_entry.id   AF-A0A662E328-F1
#
_cell.length_a   1.000
_cell.length_b   1.000
_cell.length_c   1.000
_cell.angle_alpha   90.00
_cell.angle_beta   90.00
_cell.angle_gamma   90.00
#
_symmetry.space_group_name_H-M   'P 1'
#
loop_
_entity.id
_entity.type
_entity.pdbx_description
1 polymer ?
#
loop_
_entity_poly.entity_id
_entity_poly.type
_entity_poly.pdbx_seq_one_letter_code
_entity_poly.pdbx_strand_id
1 'polypeptide(L)'
;MISLDAATVLLQWATGGMLFCWFTTRRRIASLGYGWLLTGVYFCFAAGALAAGLALDTVPVREASSIGVMIGCAVALAVSVRRKSAGVSGEREEFDRRSERVAAMTGIERPADSGPLTEKTEPTGPEFPPILDLLPVAFGTVGLIAAALNAG
;
A
#
# COMPACT_ATOMS: atom_id res chain seq x y z
N MET A 1 -29.68 10.42 17.09
CA MET A 1 -28.48 9.58 17.26
C MET A 1 -27.82 9.47 15.90
N ILE A 2 -26.52 9.72 15.77
CA ILE A 2 -25.81 9.58 14.50
C ILE A 2 -25.58 8.07 14.28
N SER A 3 -26.15 7.50 13.22
CA SER A 3 -25.89 6.11 12.82
C SER A 3 -24.58 6.07 12.02
N LEU A 4 -23.59 5.34 12.50
CA LEU A 4 -22.34 5.12 11.78
C LEU A 4 -22.48 3.87 10.91
N ASP A 5 -22.40 4.02 9.60
CA ASP A 5 -22.31 2.89 8.69
C ASP A 5 -20.87 2.35 8.66
N ALA A 6 -20.66 1.24 9.36
CA ALA A 6 -19.34 0.61 9.49
C ALA A 6 -18.72 0.25 8.12
N ALA A 7 -19.53 -0.18 7.15
CA ALA A 7 -19.05 -0.55 5.83
C ALA A 7 -18.48 0.67 5.09
N THR A 8 -19.20 1.79 5.10
CA THR A 8 -18.74 3.04 4.49
C THR A 8 -17.49 3.60 5.19
N VAL A 9 -17.43 3.54 6.52
CA VAL A 9 -16.23 3.99 7.26
C VAL A 9 -15.00 3.16 6.90
N LEU A 10 -15.12 1.83 6.84
CA LEU A 10 -14.00 0.96 6.46
C LEU A 10 -13.56 1.20 5.01
N LEU A 11 -14.51 1.37 4.09
CA LEU A 11 -14.20 1.70 2.70
C LEU A 11 -13.51 3.07 2.59
N GLN A 12 -13.92 4.05 3.39
CA GLN A 12 -13.30 5.38 3.43
C GLN A 12 -11.85 5.31 3.88
N TRP A 13 -11.58 4.55 4.95
CA TRP A 13 -10.22 4.35 5.44
C TRP A 13 -9.34 3.61 4.42
N ALA A 14 -9.87 2.60 3.74
CA ALA A 14 -9.14 1.92 2.67
C ALA A 14 -8.81 2.86 1.51
N THR A 15 -9.79 3.66 1.06
CA THR A 15 -9.65 4.59 -0.06
C THR A 15 -8.64 5.70 0.24
N GLY A 16 -8.78 6.36 1.40
CA GLY A 16 -7.86 7.43 1.82
C GLY A 16 -6.45 6.90 2.09
N GLY A 17 -6.36 5.70 2.69
CA GLY A 17 -5.10 5.01 2.93
C GLY A 17 -4.33 4.68 1.65
N MET A 18 -5.02 4.18 0.63
CA MET A 18 -4.40 3.92 -0.67
C MET A 18 -4.01 5.20 -1.42
N LEU A 19 -4.77 6.29 -1.29
CA LEU A 19 -4.37 7.59 -1.82
C LEU A 19 -3.09 8.10 -1.13
N PHE A 20 -2.96 7.87 0.18
CA PHE A 20 -1.75 8.17 0.92
C PHE A 20 -0.57 7.27 0.51
N CYS A 21 -0.81 5.99 0.24
CA CYS A 21 0.20 5.08 -0.34
C CYS A 21 0.69 5.63 -1.68
N TRP A 22 -0.22 5.96 -2.60
CA TRP A 22 0.17 6.58 -3.88
C TRP A 22 1.08 7.80 -3.69
N PHE A 23 0.71 8.69 -2.77
CA PHE A 23 1.48 9.90 -2.50
C PHE A 23 2.91 9.59 -2.01
N THR A 24 3.03 8.67 -1.06
CA THR A 24 4.32 8.30 -0.46
C THR A 24 5.19 7.45 -1.41
N THR A 25 4.59 6.54 -2.17
CA THR A 25 5.28 5.75 -3.21
C THR A 25 5.75 6.65 -4.36
N ARG A 26 4.92 7.58 -4.83
CA ARG A 26 5.30 8.56 -5.89
C ARG A 26 6.48 9.44 -5.46
N ARG A 27 6.55 9.79 -4.18
CA ARG A 27 7.64 10.59 -3.61
C ARG A 27 8.84 9.75 -3.17
N ARG A 28 8.79 8.42 -3.31
CA ARG A 28 9.85 7.48 -2.91
C ARG A 28 10.23 7.61 -1.43
N ILE A 29 9.24 7.88 -0.57
CA ILE A 29 9.44 8.05 0.88
C ILE A 29 9.26 6.73 1.62
N ALA A 30 8.32 5.91 1.17
CA ALA A 30 8.01 4.62 1.78
C ALA A 30 8.97 3.53 1.27
N SER A 31 9.53 2.73 2.17
CA SER A 31 10.28 1.53 1.80
C SER A 31 9.36 0.46 1.22
N LEU A 32 9.91 -0.44 0.39
CA LEU A 32 9.14 -1.52 -0.24
C LEU A 32 8.35 -2.36 0.78
N GLY A 33 9.01 -2.77 1.87
CA GLY A 33 8.40 -3.59 2.91
C GLY A 33 7.27 -2.85 3.64
N TYR A 34 7.45 -1.56 3.91
CA TYR A 34 6.41 -0.74 4.54
C TYR A 34 5.20 -0.56 3.61
N GLY A 35 5.44 -0.33 2.31
CA GLY A 35 4.39 -0.27 1.29
C GLY A 35 3.58 -1.57 1.20
N TRP A 36 4.22 -2.73 1.28
CA TRP A 36 3.53 -4.02 1.29
C TRP A 36 2.62 -4.18 2.51
N LEU A 37 3.12 -3.79 3.68
CA LEU A 37 2.35 -3.84 4.93
C LEU A 37 1.12 -2.94 4.84
N LEU A 38 1.28 -1.67 4.42
CA LEU A 38 0.16 -0.74 4.27
C LEU A 38 -0.86 -1.23 3.26
N THR A 39 -0.40 -1.71 2.09
CA THR A 39 -1.29 -2.25 1.06
C THR A 39 -2.10 -3.44 1.58
N GLY A 40 -1.48 -4.33 2.36
CA GLY A 40 -2.16 -5.45 3.02
C GLY A 40 -3.19 -4.99 4.06
N VAL A 41 -2.88 -3.98 4.87
CA VAL A 41 -3.82 -3.42 5.86
C VAL A 41 -5.04 -2.81 5.16
N TYR A 42 -4.85 -2.03 4.10
CA TYR A 42 -5.98 -1.42 3.38
C TYR A 42 -6.78 -2.44 2.57
N PHE A 43 -6.15 -3.52 2.10
CA PHE A 43 -6.88 -4.68 1.59
C PHE A 43 -7.80 -5.28 2.67
N CYS A 44 -7.30 -5.48 3.90
CA CYS A 44 -8.10 -5.98 5.01
C CYS A 44 -9.26 -5.03 5.38
N PHE A 45 -9.05 -3.72 5.31
CA PHE A 45 -10.14 -2.75 5.51
C PHE A 45 -11.20 -2.83 4.41
N ALA A 46 -10.82 -2.99 3.14
CA ALA A 46 -11.77 -3.19 2.05
C ALA A 46 -12.55 -4.52 2.21
N ALA A 47 -11.88 -5.60 2.61
CA ALA A 47 -12.52 -6.87 2.93
C ALA A 47 -13.48 -6.74 4.13
N GLY A 48 -13.08 -6.00 5.16
CA GLY A 48 -13.92 -5.68 6.31
C GLY A 48 -15.14 -4.84 5.93
N ALA A 49 -15.00 -3.88 5.01
CA ALA A 49 -16.10 -3.09 4.48
C ALA A 49 -17.13 -3.99 3.77
N LEU A 50 -16.66 -4.89 2.90
CA LEU A 50 -17.51 -5.87 2.22
C LEU A 50 -18.23 -6.80 3.21
N ALA A 51 -17.49 -7.35 4.19
CA ALA A 51 -18.08 -8.21 5.20
C ALA A 51 -19.14 -7.48 6.04
N ALA A 52 -18.89 -6.23 6.44
CA ALA A 52 -19.84 -5.41 7.18
C ALA A 52 -21.08 -5.07 6.34
N GLY A 53 -20.90 -4.74 5.05
CA GLY A 53 -22.01 -4.43 4.14
C GLY A 53 -22.92 -5.62 3.86
N LEU A 54 -22.35 -6.82 3.72
CA LEU A 54 -23.13 -8.05 3.56
C LEU A 54 -23.82 -8.49 4.86
N ALA A 55 -23.27 -8.17 6.02
CA ALA A 55 -23.81 -8.58 7.32
C ALA A 55 -24.88 -7.65 7.90
N LEU A 56 -24.84 -6.35 7.56
CA LEU A 56 -25.69 -5.33 8.19
C LEU A 56 -26.70 -4.73 7.21
N ASP A 57 -26.22 -4.04 6.18
CA ASP A 57 -27.06 -3.37 5.19
C ASP A 57 -26.32 -3.33 3.84
N THR A 58 -26.89 -3.92 2.79
CA THR A 58 -26.18 -4.12 1.51
C THR A 58 -26.50 -3.01 0.52
N VAL A 59 -25.46 -2.30 0.08
CA VAL A 59 -25.53 -1.33 -1.02
C VAL A 59 -24.75 -1.88 -2.22
N PRO A 60 -25.41 -2.36 -3.29
CA PRO A 60 -24.73 -3.12 -4.36
C PRO A 60 -23.51 -2.42 -4.97
N VAL A 61 -23.60 -1.10 -5.17
CA VAL A 61 -22.50 -0.30 -5.74
C VAL A 61 -21.34 -0.15 -4.75
N ARG A 62 -21.62 -0.02 -3.45
CA ARG A 62 -20.59 0.03 -2.39
C ARG A 62 -19.86 -1.31 -2.31
N GLU A 63 -20.58 -2.43 -2.35
CA GLU A 63 -19.98 -3.76 -2.28
C GLU A 63 -19.13 -4.08 -3.51
N ALA A 64 -19.64 -3.77 -4.71
CA ALA A 64 -18.86 -3.89 -5.94
C ALA A 64 -17.59 -3.04 -5.90
N SER A 65 -17.67 -1.83 -5.31
CA SER A 65 -16.53 -0.95 -5.12
C SER A 65 -15.53 -1.51 -4.10
N SER A 66 -15.99 -2.06 -2.97
CA SER A 66 -15.12 -2.74 -1.98
C SER A 66 -14.33 -3.89 -2.62
N ILE A 67 -14.99 -4.69 -3.47
CA ILE A 67 -14.33 -5.74 -4.26
C ILE A 67 -13.31 -5.13 -5.24
N GLY A 68 -13.66 -4.04 -5.92
CA GLY A 68 -12.75 -3.31 -6.79
C GLY A 68 -11.49 -2.81 -6.06
N VAL A 69 -11.64 -2.28 -4.84
CA VAL A 69 -10.52 -1.88 -3.97
C VAL A 69 -9.65 -3.08 -3.62
N MET A 70 -10.24 -4.21 -3.22
CA MET A 70 -9.50 -5.44 -2.90
C MET A 70 -8.68 -5.92 -4.09
N ILE A 71 -9.27 -5.96 -5.29
CA ILE A 71 -8.57 -6.35 -6.53
C ILE A 71 -7.44 -5.36 -6.84
N GLY A 72 -7.70 -4.06 -6.71
CA GLY A 72 -6.69 -3.01 -6.91
C GLY A 72 -5.49 -3.17 -5.98
N CYS A 73 -5.72 -3.38 -4.69
CA CYS A 73 -4.67 -3.65 -3.71
C CYS A 73 -3.90 -4.94 -4.02
N ALA A 74 -4.59 -6.02 -4.41
CA ALA A 74 -3.94 -7.28 -4.76
C ALA A 74 -3.05 -7.15 -6.01
N VAL A 75 -3.51 -6.42 -7.03
CA VAL A 75 -2.73 -6.13 -8.25
C VAL A 75 -1.52 -5.27 -7.92
N ALA A 76 -1.70 -4.19 -7.17
CA ALA A 76 -0.60 -3.31 -6.75
C ALA A 76 0.47 -4.10 -5.96
N LEU A 77 0.05 -4.89 -4.98
CA LEU A 77 0.94 -5.73 -4.18
C LEU A 77 1.66 -6.77 -5.05
N ALA A 78 0.96 -7.47 -5.93
CA ALA A 78 1.55 -8.47 -6.81
C ALA A 78 2.60 -7.88 -7.75
N VAL A 79 2.34 -6.70 -8.34
CA VAL A 79 3.31 -6.01 -9.20
C VAL A 79 4.51 -5.52 -8.38
N SER A 80 4.27 -4.99 -7.18
CA SER A 80 5.34 -4.54 -6.28
C SER A 80 6.27 -5.69 -5.87
N VAL A 81 5.71 -6.85 -5.51
CA VAL A 81 6.48 -8.06 -5.18
C VAL A 81 7.26 -8.59 -6.39
N ARG A 82 6.67 -8.59 -7.59
CA ARG A 82 7.38 -9.01 -8.82
C ARG A 82 8.51 -8.05 -9.20
N ARG A 83 8.38 -6.75 -8.90
CA ARG A 83 9.38 -5.72 -9.21
C ARG A 83 10.33 -5.42 -8.05
N LYS A 84 10.28 -6.19 -6.96
CA LYS A 84 11.11 -5.98 -5.76
C LYS A 84 12.61 -5.91 -6.05
N SER A 85 13.08 -6.62 -7.07
CA SER A 85 14.50 -6.65 -7.46
C SER A 85 15.00 -5.32 -8.02
N ALA A 86 14.11 -4.47 -8.56
CA ALA A 86 14.47 -3.13 -9.03
C ALA A 86 14.76 -2.17 -7.86
N GLY A 87 14.22 -2.44 -6.66
CA GLY A 87 14.37 -1.57 -5.50
C GLY A 87 13.62 -0.24 -5.64
N VAL A 88 14.01 0.74 -4.82
CA VAL A 88 13.57 2.14 -4.90
C VAL A 88 14.81 3.02 -5.09
N SER A 89 14.80 3.86 -6.12
CA SER A 89 15.86 4.83 -6.40
C SER A 89 16.21 5.66 -5.15
N GLY A 90 17.50 5.72 -4.82
CA GLY A 90 18.03 6.52 -3.71
C GLY A 90 17.95 5.87 -2.32
N GLU A 91 17.15 4.81 -2.14
CA GLU A 91 17.01 4.13 -0.83
C GLU A 91 18.33 3.47 -0.41
N ARG A 92 19.02 2.82 -1.35
CA ARG A 92 20.31 2.15 -1.09
C ARG A 92 21.42 3.16 -0.76
N GLU A 93 21.55 4.23 -1.53
CA GLU A 93 22.55 5.27 -1.28
C GLU A 93 22.37 5.95 0.09
N GLU A 94 21.13 6.20 0.50
CA GLU A 94 20.84 6.72 1.83
C GLU A 94 21.17 5.70 2.93
N PHE A 95 20.84 4.42 2.71
CA PHE A 95 21.15 3.36 3.65
C PHE A 95 22.66 3.18 3.82
N ASP A 96 23.43 3.22 2.74
CA ASP A 96 24.89 3.13 2.74
C ASP A 96 25.49 4.32 3.49
N ARG A 97 25.05 5.56 3.20
CA ARG A 97 25.48 6.77 3.92
C ARG A 97 25.18 6.71 5.42
N ARG A 98 24.03 6.16 5.81
CA ARG A 98 23.67 5.97 7.24
C ARG A 98 24.55 4.91 7.88
N SER A 99 24.83 3.82 7.16
CA SER A 99 25.68 2.73 7.63
C SER A 99 27.13 3.18 7.83
N GLU A 100 27.69 3.97 6.91
CA GLU A 100 29.03 4.57 7.05
C GLU A 100 29.14 5.44 8.29
N ARG A 101 28.12 6.27 8.56
CA ARG A 101 28.08 7.10 9.78
C ARG A 101 28.05 6.26 11.04
N VAL A 102 27.28 5.17 11.06
CA VAL A 102 27.23 4.25 12.20
C VAL A 102 28.56 3.53 12.39
N ALA A 103 29.20 3.08 11.31
CA ALA A 103 30.52 2.45 11.35
C ALA A 103 31.57 3.43 11.90
N ALA A 104 31.57 4.69 11.46
CA ALA A 104 32.45 5.72 11.99
C ALA A 104 32.21 6.01 13.48
N MET A 105 30.97 5.92 13.97
CA MET A 105 30.65 6.13 15.39
C MET A 105 30.97 4.92 16.28
N THR A 106 30.90 3.70 15.74
CA THR A 106 30.99 2.47 16.54
C THR A 106 32.30 1.70 16.35
N GLY A 107 33.06 1.99 15.28
CA GLY A 107 34.22 1.21 14.87
C GLY A 107 33.88 -0.21 14.37
N ILE A 108 32.58 -0.55 14.29
CA ILE A 108 32.10 -1.85 13.84
C ILE A 108 31.82 -1.76 12.35
N GLU A 109 32.76 -2.26 11.54
CA GLU A 109 32.50 -2.50 10.12
C GLU A 109 31.56 -3.70 9.99
N ARG A 110 30.44 -3.51 9.29
CA ARG A 110 29.61 -4.63 8.90
C ARG A 110 30.32 -5.31 7.73
N PRO A 111 30.80 -6.57 7.86
CA PRO A 111 31.40 -7.26 6.74
C PRO A 111 30.41 -7.26 5.58
N ALA A 112 30.86 -6.79 4.41
CA ALA A 112 30.03 -6.58 3.23
C ALA A 112 29.36 -7.88 2.71
N ASP A 113 29.60 -9.03 3.35
CA ASP A 113 29.45 -10.37 2.78
C ASP A 113 28.87 -11.43 3.73
N SER A 114 28.32 -11.07 4.90
CA SER A 114 27.88 -12.06 5.92
C SER A 114 26.37 -12.29 5.98
N GLY A 115 25.72 -12.44 4.83
CA GLY A 115 24.32 -12.87 4.76
C GLY A 115 24.01 -13.55 3.43
N PRO A 116 23.30 -14.68 3.39
CA PRO A 116 22.96 -15.41 2.15
C PRO A 116 22.03 -14.66 1.17
N LEU A 117 21.89 -13.34 1.31
CA LEU A 117 21.04 -12.45 0.50
C LEU A 117 21.80 -11.22 -0.04
N THR A 118 23.11 -11.11 0.19
CA THR A 118 23.92 -9.93 -0.18
C THR A 118 24.72 -10.16 -1.46
N GLU A 119 24.14 -10.78 -2.47
CA GLU A 119 24.63 -10.49 -3.82
C GLU A 119 24.33 -9.01 -4.06
N LYS A 120 25.34 -8.18 -4.37
CA LYS A 120 25.16 -6.82 -4.92
C LYS A 120 24.39 -6.95 -6.24
N THR A 121 23.10 -7.21 -6.14
CA THR A 121 22.23 -7.37 -7.28
C THR A 121 21.94 -5.96 -7.74
N GLU A 122 22.65 -5.54 -8.78
CA GLU A 122 22.32 -4.37 -9.58
C GLU A 122 20.80 -4.34 -9.79
N PRO A 123 20.15 -3.17 -9.68
CA PRO A 123 18.70 -3.08 -9.84
C PRO A 123 18.29 -3.61 -11.22
N THR A 124 17.56 -4.72 -11.23
CA THR A 124 17.15 -5.39 -12.47
C THR A 124 15.71 -5.04 -12.82
N GLY A 125 15.52 -4.31 -13.92
CA GLY A 125 14.21 -4.01 -14.50
C GLY A 125 13.54 -2.74 -13.96
N PRO A 126 12.28 -2.48 -14.35
CA PRO A 126 11.58 -1.26 -13.98
C PRO A 126 11.08 -1.30 -12.54
N GLU A 127 11.14 -0.16 -11.85
CA GLU A 127 10.55 0.03 -10.52
C GLU A 127 9.02 -0.15 -10.52
N PHE A 128 8.45 -0.28 -9.32
CA PHE A 128 7.00 -0.30 -9.13
C PHE A 128 6.37 1.00 -9.67
N PRO A 129 5.34 0.92 -10.55
CA PRO A 129 4.67 2.10 -11.08
C PRO A 129 3.63 2.62 -10.05
N PRO A 130 3.82 3.82 -9.47
CA PRO A 130 2.95 4.31 -8.39
C PRO A 130 1.48 4.46 -8.80
N ILE A 131 1.20 4.62 -10.09
CA ILE A 131 -0.17 4.76 -10.61
C ILE A 131 -1.08 3.57 -10.26
N LEU A 132 -0.52 2.40 -9.97
CA LEU A 132 -1.31 1.24 -9.54
C LEU A 132 -2.01 1.48 -8.19
N ASP A 133 -1.45 2.32 -7.33
CA ASP A 133 -2.08 2.70 -6.05
C ASP A 133 -3.34 3.57 -6.27
N LEU A 134 -3.53 4.16 -7.46
CA LEU A 134 -4.74 4.93 -7.80
C LEU A 134 -5.92 4.04 -8.20
N LEU A 135 -5.69 2.78 -8.60
CA LEU A 135 -6.77 1.85 -8.92
C LEU A 135 -7.75 1.67 -7.75
N PRO A 136 -7.30 1.27 -6.54
CA PRO A 136 -8.19 1.18 -5.39
C PRO A 136 -8.79 2.54 -5.01
N VAL A 137 -8.08 3.65 -5.21
CA VAL A 137 -8.66 4.99 -4.95
C VAL A 137 -9.85 5.25 -5.85
N ALA A 138 -9.74 4.96 -7.16
CA ALA A 138 -10.82 5.19 -8.12
C ALA A 138 -12.06 4.33 -7.83
N PHE A 139 -11.88 3.06 -7.47
CA PHE A 139 -13.01 2.21 -7.06
C PHE A 139 -13.62 2.69 -5.75
N GLY A 140 -12.78 2.99 -4.77
CA GLY A 140 -13.21 3.45 -3.45
C GLY A 140 -14.02 4.74 -3.52
N THR A 141 -13.60 5.73 -4.31
CA THR A 141 -14.34 6.99 -4.47
C THR A 141 -15.73 6.78 -5.07
N VAL A 142 -15.87 5.89 -6.06
CA VAL A 142 -17.18 5.51 -6.63
C VAL A 142 -18.08 4.90 -5.55
N GLY A 143 -17.56 3.97 -4.75
CA GLY A 143 -18.30 3.34 -3.66
C GLY A 143 -18.74 4.31 -2.56
N LEU A 144 -17.88 5.27 -2.21
CA LEU A 144 -18.18 6.31 -1.22
C LEU A 144 -19.25 7.28 -1.71
N ILE A 145 -19.21 7.68 -2.99
CA ILE A 145 -20.26 8.52 -3.58
C ILE A 145 -21.60 7.78 -3.56
N ALA A 146 -21.61 6.50 -3.94
CA ALA A 146 -22.83 5.70 -3.92
C ALA A 146 -23.40 5.53 -2.50
N ALA A 147 -22.53 5.29 -1.51
CA ALA A 147 -22.94 5.21 -0.12
C ALA A 147 -23.51 6.54 0.41
N ALA A 148 -22.89 7.67 0.06
CA ALA A 148 -23.38 8.99 0.43
C ALA A 148 -24.76 9.30 -0.17
N LEU A 149 -24.99 8.92 -1.43
CA LEU A 149 -26.30 9.06 -2.10
C LEU A 149 -27.37 8.16 -1.49
N ASN A 150 -27.01 6.96 -1.03
CA ASN A 150 -27.94 6.04 -0.37
C ASN A 150 -28.31 6.51 1.05
N ALA A 151 -27.43 7.28 1.70
CA ALA A 151 -27.62 7.76 3.08
C ALA A 151 -28.37 9.10 3.18
N GLY A 152 -28.52 9.83 2.08
CA GLY A 152 -29.22 11.13 1.99
C GLY A 152 -30.66 10.99 1.54
#